data_AF-A0A228HMW9-F1
#
_entry.id   AF-A0A228HMW9-F1
#
_cell.length_a   1.000
_cell.length_b   1.000
_cell.length_c   1.000
_cell.angle_alpha   90.00
_cell.angle_beta   90.00
_cell.angle_gamma   90.00
#
_symmetry.space_group_name_H-M   'P 1'
#
loop_
_entity.id
_entity.type
_entity.pdbx_description
1 polymer ?
#
loop_
_entity_poly.entity_id
_entity_poly.type
_entity_poly.pdbx_seq_one_letter_code
_entity_poly.pdbx_strand_id
1 'polypeptide(L)'
;MQLNSKVSNSSGCPRSPARRTGNLWPECSKKAESLVAVPGLPLLSQTPAVPVMGQEVAYLQQQFDALLATQRDFRTIVECLRNAGLSAAVVGGWARDLLMGRAPHDIDMVVFGAESKQLEKILPPAKRRTAFGGVAFEYGDIEIDLWSLESTYLIREFELELTLETLMQVIDFNINTLLFSPRQFAPEPHAMQAGALEAFERKEIDFNCGVVPLPVAQVSRLAYFSAKLEFTLAPRVRQFMRQQCVERSLRAEVEANLRQYCPVQYRDATLKILNEAVDRHDQI
;
A
#
# COMPACT_ATOMS: atom_id res chain seq x y z
N MET A 1 -9.46 -60.41 -21.46
CA MET A 1 -9.70 -59.44 -22.55
C MET A 1 -10.17 -58.14 -21.91
N GLN A 2 -9.43 -57.06 -22.12
CA GLN A 2 -9.63 -55.67 -21.66
C GLN A 2 -10.90 -55.05 -22.29
N LEU A 3 -11.73 -54.32 -21.53
CA LEU A 3 -11.80 -52.86 -21.30
C LEU A 3 -12.92 -52.14 -22.07
N ASN A 4 -13.58 -51.26 -21.31
CA ASN A 4 -14.17 -49.97 -21.64
C ASN A 4 -15.53 -49.89 -22.34
N SER A 5 -16.50 -49.36 -21.60
CA SER A 5 -17.37 -48.29 -22.13
C SER A 5 -17.49 -47.16 -21.10
N LYS A 6 -17.17 -45.95 -21.56
CA LYS A 6 -17.26 -44.67 -20.86
C LYS A 6 -18.71 -44.20 -20.89
N VAL A 7 -19.22 -43.71 -19.77
CA VAL A 7 -20.30 -42.70 -19.78
C VAL A 7 -19.85 -41.53 -18.92
N SER A 8 -19.64 -40.42 -19.62
CA SER A 8 -19.40 -39.08 -19.12
C SER A 8 -20.72 -38.40 -18.81
N ASN A 9 -20.85 -37.75 -17.67
CA ASN A 9 -21.88 -36.74 -17.48
C ASN A 9 -21.29 -35.49 -16.83
N SER A 10 -21.33 -34.44 -17.64
CA SER A 10 -21.00 -33.06 -17.40
C SER A 10 -22.04 -32.38 -16.51
N SER A 11 -21.58 -31.69 -15.46
CA SER A 11 -22.28 -30.52 -14.92
C SER A 11 -21.24 -29.43 -14.69
N GLY A 12 -20.94 -28.70 -15.77
CA GLY A 12 -20.06 -27.54 -15.75
C GLY A 12 -20.73 -26.42 -14.98
N CYS A 13 -20.18 -26.10 -13.81
CA CYS A 13 -20.42 -24.83 -13.13
C CYS A 13 -19.96 -23.71 -14.08
N PRO A 14 -20.78 -22.66 -14.34
CA PRO A 14 -20.38 -21.59 -15.23
C PRO A 14 -19.19 -20.86 -14.59
N ARG A 15 -18.02 -20.99 -15.24
CA ARG A 15 -16.84 -20.20 -14.90
C ARG A 15 -17.17 -18.74 -15.16
N SER A 16 -17.41 -17.98 -14.08
CA SER A 16 -17.33 -16.52 -14.14
C SER A 16 -15.97 -16.13 -14.74
N PRO A 17 -15.93 -15.14 -15.64
CA PRO A 17 -14.67 -14.69 -16.21
C PRO A 17 -13.80 -14.15 -15.08
N ALA A 18 -12.63 -14.77 -14.90
CA ALA A 18 -11.59 -14.28 -14.00
C ALA A 18 -11.29 -12.81 -14.34
N ARG A 19 -11.75 -11.89 -13.49
CA ARG A 19 -11.28 -10.51 -13.53
C ARG A 19 -9.82 -10.55 -13.11
N ARG A 20 -8.93 -10.10 -13.99
CA ARG A 20 -7.51 -9.90 -13.65
C ARG A 20 -7.40 -8.71 -12.71
N THR A 21 -7.51 -8.94 -11.41
CA THR A 21 -7.01 -8.07 -10.34
C THR A 21 -5.55 -8.44 -10.09
N GLY A 22 -4.71 -8.16 -11.08
CA GLY A 22 -3.26 -8.39 -10.99
C GLY A 22 -2.56 -7.09 -10.65
N ASN A 23 -2.06 -6.98 -9.42
CA ASN A 23 -1.17 -5.96 -8.83
C ASN A 23 -1.47 -4.49 -9.18
N LEU A 24 -1.46 -3.61 -8.18
CA LEU A 24 -1.45 -2.17 -8.45
C LEU A 24 -0.07 -1.63 -8.82
N TRP A 25 1.05 -2.38 -8.65
CA TRP A 25 2.42 -1.92 -8.96
C TRP A 25 3.42 -3.08 -9.23
N PRO A 26 4.56 -2.86 -9.92
CA PRO A 26 5.45 -3.94 -10.35
C PRO A 26 6.17 -4.67 -9.21
N GLU A 27 6.30 -6.00 -9.33
CA GLU A 27 7.33 -6.76 -8.63
C GLU A 27 8.70 -6.45 -9.27
N CYS A 28 9.60 -5.83 -8.51
CA CYS A 28 10.92 -5.48 -8.99
C CYS A 28 11.96 -6.50 -8.47
N SER A 29 12.43 -7.38 -9.36
CA SER A 29 13.46 -8.40 -9.08
C SER A 29 14.89 -7.87 -9.14
N LYS A 30 15.07 -6.54 -9.21
CA LYS A 30 16.36 -5.86 -9.06
C LYS A 30 16.30 -5.03 -7.79
N LYS A 31 17.10 -5.42 -6.78
CA LYS A 31 17.19 -4.80 -5.46
C LYS A 31 17.18 -3.27 -5.58
N ALA A 32 16.14 -2.58 -5.10
CA ALA A 32 16.21 -1.23 -4.50
C ALA A 32 17.19 -0.18 -5.08
N GLU A 33 17.53 -0.21 -6.37
CA GLU A 33 18.60 0.60 -6.97
C GLU A 33 18.04 1.95 -7.43
N SER A 34 17.78 2.80 -6.44
CA SER A 34 18.04 4.26 -6.43
C SER A 34 17.15 4.90 -5.37
N LEU A 35 17.65 4.96 -4.15
CA LEU A 35 17.11 5.91 -3.17
C LEU A 35 17.36 7.32 -3.69
N VAL A 36 16.31 8.13 -3.77
CA VAL A 36 16.43 9.53 -4.16
C VAL A 36 16.08 10.40 -2.97
N ALA A 37 16.99 11.32 -2.63
CA ALA A 37 16.72 12.33 -1.61
C ALA A 37 15.73 13.37 -2.13
N VAL A 38 14.78 13.77 -1.28
CA VAL A 38 13.87 14.88 -1.55
C VAL A 38 14.50 16.16 -1.01
N PRO A 39 14.85 17.15 -1.87
CA PRO A 39 15.50 18.37 -1.42
C PRO A 39 14.70 19.11 -0.33
N GLY A 40 15.40 19.53 0.73
CA GLY A 40 14.81 20.30 1.83
C GLY A 40 13.96 19.51 2.82
N LEU A 41 13.96 18.17 2.74
CA LEU A 41 13.34 17.32 3.75
C LEU A 41 14.39 16.49 4.53
N PRO A 42 14.21 16.33 5.85
CA PRO A 42 15.00 15.41 6.65
C PRO A 42 14.75 13.97 6.23
N LEU A 43 15.72 13.07 6.47
CA LEU A 43 15.61 11.64 6.16
C LEU A 43 14.30 11.04 6.70
N LEU A 44 14.01 11.32 7.97
CA LEU A 44 12.80 10.90 8.67
C LEU A 44 11.84 12.06 8.79
N SER A 45 10.54 11.78 8.71
CA SER A 45 9.51 12.78 9.02
C SER A 45 9.71 13.35 10.42
N GLN A 46 9.55 14.67 10.54
CA GLN A 46 9.50 15.36 11.83
C GLN A 46 8.08 15.58 12.33
N THR A 47 7.07 15.20 11.53
CA THR A 47 5.67 15.30 11.93
C THR A 47 5.41 14.26 13.03
N PRO A 48 4.99 14.67 14.23
CA PRO A 48 4.73 13.73 15.31
C PRO A 48 3.54 12.85 14.96
N ALA A 49 3.63 11.56 15.33
CA ALA A 49 2.48 10.69 15.31
C ALA A 49 1.53 11.09 16.45
N VAL A 50 0.29 11.41 16.12
CA VAL A 50 -0.74 11.79 17.08
C VAL A 50 -1.93 10.83 17.01
N PRO A 51 -2.64 10.60 18.13
CA PRO A 51 -3.82 9.74 18.12
C PRO A 51 -4.92 10.28 17.21
N VAL A 52 -5.62 9.36 16.53
CA VAL A 52 -6.89 9.65 15.85
C VAL A 52 -8.03 9.57 16.87
N MET A 53 -9.07 10.38 16.68
CA MET A 53 -10.22 10.47 17.59
C MET A 53 -11.05 9.16 17.65
N GLY A 54 -11.78 8.98 18.75
CA GLY A 54 -12.41 7.70 19.08
C GLY A 54 -13.52 7.23 18.13
N GLN A 55 -14.23 8.15 17.44
CA GLN A 55 -15.30 7.76 16.52
C GLN A 55 -14.74 7.10 15.25
N GLU A 56 -13.66 7.65 14.72
CA GLU A 56 -12.92 7.16 13.57
C GLU A 56 -12.29 5.80 13.90
N VAL A 57 -11.70 5.65 15.08
CA VAL A 57 -11.15 4.37 15.55
C VAL A 57 -12.25 3.30 15.66
N ALA A 58 -13.41 3.65 16.23
CA ALA A 58 -14.54 2.73 16.33
C ALA A 58 -15.06 2.31 14.95
N TYR A 59 -15.13 3.25 14.01
CA TYR A 59 -15.51 2.98 12.63
C TYR A 59 -14.52 2.06 11.92
N LEU A 60 -13.21 2.32 12.03
CA LEU A 60 -12.17 1.44 11.47
C LEU A 60 -12.26 0.03 12.07
N GLN A 61 -12.46 -0.09 13.39
CA GLN A 61 -12.65 -1.40 14.01
C GLN A 61 -13.89 -2.12 13.47
N GLN A 62 -15.01 -1.42 13.31
CA GLN A 62 -16.22 -2.00 12.73
C GLN A 62 -15.97 -2.54 11.31
N GLN A 63 -15.25 -1.79 10.47
CA GLN A 63 -14.91 -2.24 9.12
C GLN A 63 -13.96 -3.44 9.13
N PHE A 64 -12.98 -3.46 10.05
CA PHE A 64 -12.07 -4.59 10.22
C PHE A 64 -12.81 -5.87 10.65
N ASP A 65 -13.74 -5.74 11.60
CA ASP A 65 -14.58 -6.85 12.06
C ASP A 65 -15.50 -7.36 10.95
N ALA A 66 -16.05 -6.46 10.12
CA ALA A 66 -16.84 -6.84 8.95
C ALA A 66 -16.02 -7.65 7.93
N LEU A 67 -14.76 -7.28 7.70
CA LEU A 67 -13.85 -8.06 6.86
C LEU A 67 -13.59 -9.44 7.46
N LEU A 68 -13.31 -9.55 8.76
CA LEU A 68 -13.14 -10.86 9.42
C LEU A 68 -14.39 -11.74 9.34
N ALA A 69 -15.57 -11.12 9.43
CA ALA A 69 -16.85 -11.81 9.37
C ALA A 69 -17.12 -12.39 7.98
N THR A 70 -16.73 -11.67 6.93
CA THR A 70 -17.09 -11.97 5.53
C THR A 70 -15.99 -12.67 4.74
N GLN A 71 -14.72 -12.49 5.10
CA GLN A 71 -13.56 -13.01 4.38
C GLN A 71 -12.87 -14.11 5.21
N ARG A 72 -13.18 -15.37 4.88
CA ARG A 72 -12.66 -16.55 5.60
C ARG A 72 -11.14 -16.58 5.67
N ASP A 73 -10.48 -16.26 4.56
CA ASP A 73 -9.03 -16.41 4.48
C ASP A 73 -8.31 -15.25 5.18
N PHE A 74 -8.89 -14.05 5.17
CA PHE A 74 -8.43 -12.95 6.02
C PHE A 74 -8.51 -13.32 7.50
N ARG A 75 -9.63 -13.92 7.92
CA ARG A 75 -9.77 -14.45 9.27
C ARG A 75 -8.68 -15.48 9.59
N THR A 76 -8.35 -16.36 8.64
CA THR A 76 -7.30 -17.37 8.81
C THR A 76 -5.94 -16.72 9.05
N ILE A 77 -5.58 -15.67 8.30
CA ILE A 77 -4.34 -14.91 8.53
C ILE A 77 -4.33 -14.31 9.93
N VAL A 78 -5.41 -13.64 10.33
CA VAL A 78 -5.51 -13.00 11.65
C VAL A 78 -5.42 -14.04 12.77
N GLU A 79 -6.06 -15.19 12.64
CA GLU A 79 -5.96 -16.30 13.59
C GLU A 79 -4.54 -16.88 13.64
N CYS A 80 -3.87 -17.09 12.51
CA CYS A 80 -2.47 -17.54 12.46
C CYS A 80 -1.54 -16.61 13.23
N LEU A 81 -1.64 -15.30 12.99
CA LEU A 81 -0.82 -14.30 13.68
C LEU A 81 -1.10 -14.27 15.19
N ARG A 82 -2.37 -14.29 15.59
CA ARG A 82 -2.77 -14.30 17.01
C ARG A 82 -2.31 -15.57 17.73
N ASN A 83 -2.45 -16.73 17.10
CA ASN A 83 -2.02 -18.01 17.69
C ASN A 83 -0.50 -18.08 17.85
N ALA A 84 0.25 -17.37 17.01
CA ALA A 84 1.69 -17.20 17.15
C ALA A 84 2.09 -16.12 18.17
N GLY A 85 1.13 -15.42 18.80
CA GLY A 85 1.39 -14.34 19.74
C GLY A 85 1.95 -13.07 19.10
N LEU A 86 1.79 -12.90 17.78
CA LEU A 86 2.28 -11.74 17.05
C LEU A 86 1.25 -10.61 17.06
N SER A 87 1.76 -9.38 17.05
CA SER A 87 0.94 -8.17 16.90
C SER A 87 1.01 -7.69 15.44
N ALA A 88 -0.03 -7.02 14.98
CA ALA A 88 -0.06 -6.42 13.65
C ALA A 88 -0.89 -5.14 13.63
N ALA A 89 -0.60 -4.27 12.65
CA ALA A 89 -1.32 -3.03 12.41
C ALA A 89 -1.61 -2.86 10.92
N VAL A 90 -2.70 -2.17 10.60
CA VAL A 90 -3.06 -1.77 9.24
C VAL A 90 -2.43 -0.42 8.94
N VAL A 91 -1.86 -0.23 7.75
CA VAL A 91 -1.11 0.96 7.37
C VAL A 91 -1.70 1.63 6.14
N GLY A 92 -1.78 2.96 6.15
CA GLY A 92 -2.01 3.77 4.96
C GLY A 92 -3.38 3.58 4.31
N GLY A 93 -3.38 2.98 3.10
CA GLY A 93 -4.43 3.15 2.11
C GLY A 93 -5.82 2.70 2.55
N TRP A 94 -5.89 1.59 3.30
CA TRP A 94 -7.16 1.05 3.79
C TRP A 94 -7.86 2.01 4.75
N ALA A 95 -7.14 2.50 5.76
CA ALA A 95 -7.68 3.44 6.74
C ALA A 95 -8.00 4.79 6.09
N ARG A 96 -7.09 5.30 5.23
CA ARG A 96 -7.30 6.53 4.45
C ARG A 96 -8.60 6.48 3.66
N ASP A 97 -8.79 5.44 2.85
CA ASP A 97 -9.94 5.36 1.97
C ASP A 97 -11.24 5.30 2.77
N LEU A 98 -11.29 4.50 3.83
CA LEU A 98 -12.47 4.40 4.71
C LEU A 98 -12.81 5.73 5.38
N LEU A 99 -11.83 6.43 5.95
CA LEU A 99 -12.05 7.73 6.60
C LEU A 99 -12.47 8.83 5.60
N MET A 100 -12.11 8.67 4.32
CA MET A 100 -12.56 9.53 3.23
C MET A 100 -13.88 9.08 2.59
N GLY A 101 -14.54 8.05 3.13
CA GLY A 101 -15.80 7.52 2.59
C GLY A 101 -15.66 6.79 1.25
N ARG A 102 -14.47 6.26 0.96
CA ARG A 102 -14.14 5.52 -0.26
C ARG A 102 -13.96 4.03 0.05
N ALA A 103 -14.27 3.17 -0.92
CA ALA A 103 -14.02 1.75 -0.79
C ALA A 103 -12.52 1.43 -0.97
N PRO A 104 -11.87 0.75 -0.01
CA PRO A 104 -10.50 0.29 -0.18
C PRO A 104 -10.45 -0.90 -1.16
N HIS A 105 -9.33 -1.04 -1.86
CA HIS A 105 -9.08 -2.16 -2.79
C HIS A 105 -8.08 -3.19 -2.23
N ASP A 106 -7.26 -2.75 -1.27
CA ASP A 106 -6.22 -3.51 -0.62
C ASP A 106 -6.16 -3.17 0.87
N ILE A 107 -5.50 -4.04 1.63
CA ILE A 107 -5.16 -3.83 3.03
C ILE A 107 -3.69 -4.17 3.24
N ASP A 108 -2.93 -3.14 3.61
CA ASP A 108 -1.52 -3.23 3.96
C ASP A 108 -1.39 -3.49 5.47
N MET A 109 -0.78 -4.61 5.85
CA MET A 109 -0.56 -5.00 7.24
C MET A 109 0.92 -5.16 7.55
N VAL A 110 1.35 -4.50 8.62
CA VAL A 110 2.68 -4.71 9.21
C VAL A 110 2.57 -5.61 10.43
N VAL A 111 3.47 -6.57 10.57
CA VAL A 111 3.54 -7.51 11.70
C VAL A 111 4.80 -7.26 12.53
N PHE A 112 4.68 -7.39 13.85
CA PHE A 112 5.75 -7.17 14.83
C PHE A 112 6.12 -8.47 15.54
N GLY A 113 7.41 -8.63 15.84
CA GLY A 113 7.93 -9.75 16.62
C GLY A 113 8.31 -10.96 15.78
N ALA A 114 8.46 -10.82 14.46
CA ALA A 114 8.84 -11.91 13.58
C ALA A 114 9.47 -11.40 12.27
N GLU A 115 10.62 -11.95 11.89
CA GLU A 115 11.22 -11.72 10.58
C GLU A 115 10.38 -12.36 9.44
N SER A 116 10.55 -11.88 8.19
CA SER A 116 9.81 -12.42 7.03
C SER A 116 9.86 -13.95 6.91
N LYS A 117 11.02 -14.58 7.15
CA LYS A 117 11.15 -16.05 7.08
C LYS A 117 10.36 -16.79 8.16
N GLN A 118 10.15 -16.16 9.31
CA GLN A 118 9.32 -16.72 10.38
C GLN A 118 7.84 -16.54 10.05
N LEU A 119 7.44 -15.37 9.53
CA LEU A 119 6.08 -15.10 9.08
C LEU A 119 5.60 -16.11 8.04
N GLU A 120 6.44 -16.47 7.07
CA GLU A 120 6.10 -17.47 6.04
C GLU A 120 5.81 -18.87 6.61
N LYS A 121 6.32 -19.20 7.79
CA LYS A 121 6.04 -20.48 8.46
C LYS A 121 4.73 -20.44 9.25
N ILE A 122 4.29 -19.25 9.64
CA ILE A 122 3.09 -19.01 10.45
C ILE A 122 1.87 -18.83 9.55
N LEU A 123 2.06 -18.15 8.42
CA LEU A 123 1.00 -17.76 7.50
C LEU A 123 0.66 -18.90 6.52
N PRO A 124 -0.57 -18.90 5.96
CA PRO A 124 -0.90 -19.76 4.84
C PRO A 124 -0.01 -19.47 3.62
N PRO A 125 0.02 -20.36 2.61
CA PRO A 125 0.75 -20.10 1.37
C PRO A 125 0.29 -18.79 0.71
N ALA A 126 1.25 -17.89 0.50
CA ALA A 126 1.00 -16.61 -0.17
C ALA A 126 0.86 -16.77 -1.69
N LYS A 127 0.10 -15.87 -2.32
CA LYS A 127 -0.02 -15.79 -3.79
C LYS A 127 1.31 -15.40 -4.43
N ARG A 128 2.02 -14.45 -3.82
CA ARG A 128 3.31 -13.93 -4.30
C ARG A 128 4.11 -13.26 -3.18
N ARG A 129 5.35 -12.85 -3.48
CA ARG A 129 6.20 -12.02 -2.61
C ARG A 129 6.25 -10.60 -3.13
N THR A 130 6.18 -9.61 -2.25
CA THR A 130 6.28 -8.20 -2.66
C THR A 130 7.73 -7.78 -2.88
N ALA A 131 7.94 -6.69 -3.63
CA ALA A 131 9.27 -6.17 -3.95
C ALA A 131 10.10 -5.79 -2.70
N PHE A 132 9.43 -5.49 -1.58
CA PHE A 132 10.07 -5.13 -0.30
C PHE A 132 10.14 -6.31 0.68
N GLY A 133 9.94 -7.55 0.22
CA GLY A 133 10.11 -8.74 1.05
C GLY A 133 8.91 -9.09 1.94
N GLY A 134 7.75 -8.51 1.65
CA GLY A 134 6.46 -8.94 2.18
C GLY A 134 5.86 -10.09 1.37
N VAL A 135 4.65 -10.48 1.73
CA VAL A 135 3.83 -11.51 1.10
C VAL A 135 2.46 -10.94 0.77
N ALA A 136 1.89 -11.36 -0.36
CA ALA A 136 0.56 -10.92 -0.77
C ALA A 136 -0.40 -12.10 -0.86
N PHE A 137 -1.65 -11.84 -0.50
CA PHE A 137 -2.76 -12.77 -0.58
C PHE A 137 -3.92 -12.12 -1.34
N GLU A 138 -4.69 -12.93 -2.08
CA GLU A 138 -5.87 -12.44 -2.82
C GLU A 138 -7.12 -13.15 -2.31
N TYR A 139 -8.10 -12.39 -1.83
CA TYR A 139 -9.33 -12.95 -1.26
C TYR A 139 -10.56 -12.15 -1.68
N GLY A 140 -11.39 -12.78 -2.52
CA GLY A 140 -12.51 -12.09 -3.14
C GLY A 140 -12.01 -10.91 -3.99
N ASP A 141 -12.46 -9.71 -3.63
CA ASP A 141 -12.09 -8.47 -4.32
C ASP A 141 -11.04 -7.65 -3.57
N ILE A 142 -10.48 -8.16 -2.46
CA ILE A 142 -9.49 -7.44 -1.64
C ILE A 142 -8.15 -8.18 -1.66
N GLU A 143 -7.09 -7.42 -1.91
CA GLU A 143 -5.71 -7.88 -1.79
C GLU A 143 -5.16 -7.56 -0.39
N ILE A 144 -4.41 -8.48 0.18
CA ILE A 144 -3.77 -8.31 1.49
C ILE A 144 -2.27 -8.35 1.28
N ASP A 145 -1.61 -7.22 1.47
CA ASP A 145 -0.16 -7.12 1.49
C ASP A 145 0.31 -7.12 2.95
N LEU A 146 1.19 -8.06 3.30
CA LEU A 146 1.66 -8.24 4.67
C LEU A 146 3.18 -8.28 4.71
N TRP A 147 3.80 -7.52 5.60
CA TRP A 147 5.25 -7.57 5.82
C TRP A 147 5.62 -7.49 7.30
N SER A 148 6.86 -7.87 7.60
CA SER A 148 7.47 -7.77 8.93
C SER A 148 8.02 -6.35 9.14
N LEU A 149 7.78 -5.74 10.31
CA LEU A 149 8.38 -4.45 10.65
C LEU A 149 9.90 -4.51 10.54
N GLU A 150 10.50 -5.59 11.05
CA GLU A 150 11.93 -5.91 11.02
C GLU A 150 12.49 -5.98 9.59
N SER A 151 11.61 -6.18 8.61
CA SER A 151 11.95 -6.27 7.19
C SER A 151 11.56 -5.01 6.40
N THR A 152 11.03 -3.97 7.06
CA THR A 152 10.69 -2.69 6.41
C THR A 152 11.95 -2.09 5.80
N TYR A 153 11.91 -1.85 4.49
CA TYR A 153 13.11 -1.54 3.71
C TYR A 153 13.91 -0.35 4.26
N LEU A 154 13.29 0.81 4.48
CA LEU A 154 13.99 2.00 4.96
C LEU A 154 14.46 1.87 6.42
N ILE A 155 13.71 1.16 7.26
CA ILE A 155 14.12 0.88 8.64
C ILE A 155 15.40 0.05 8.66
N ARG A 156 15.45 -1.00 7.84
CA ARG A 156 16.63 -1.86 7.73
C ARG A 156 17.81 -1.15 7.07
N GLU A 157 17.56 -0.42 5.99
CA GLU A 157 18.60 0.28 5.22
C GLU A 157 19.34 1.32 6.06
N PHE A 158 18.63 2.01 6.94
CA PHE A 158 19.19 3.06 7.81
C PHE A 158 19.38 2.61 9.27
N GLU A 159 19.28 1.31 9.55
CA GLU A 159 19.43 0.73 10.90
C GLU A 159 18.62 1.46 11.98
N LEU A 160 17.37 1.82 11.65
CA LEU A 160 16.50 2.59 12.53
C LEU A 160 15.86 1.70 13.61
N GLU A 161 15.33 2.35 14.64
CA GLU A 161 14.61 1.67 15.72
C GLU A 161 13.35 0.95 15.21
N LEU A 162 13.09 -0.23 15.75
CA LEU A 162 11.95 -1.07 15.37
C LEU A 162 10.69 -0.65 16.14
N THR A 163 10.16 0.53 15.83
CA THR A 163 8.92 1.06 16.43
C THR A 163 7.87 1.43 15.39
N LEU A 164 6.62 1.54 15.85
CA LEU A 164 5.50 2.04 15.04
C LEU A 164 5.69 3.51 14.64
N GLU A 165 6.18 4.33 15.56
CA GLU A 165 6.55 5.71 15.29
C GLU A 165 7.60 5.80 14.17
N THR A 166 8.65 4.99 14.22
CA THR A 166 9.66 4.95 13.16
C THR A 166 9.07 4.52 11.82
N LEU A 167 8.16 3.54 11.81
CA LEU A 167 7.44 3.17 10.59
C LEU A 167 6.68 4.36 10.00
N MET A 168 5.94 5.10 10.82
CA MET A 168 5.19 6.28 10.37
C MET A 168 6.11 7.38 9.85
N GLN A 169 7.33 7.50 10.36
CA GLN A 169 8.31 8.48 9.90
C GLN A 169 8.93 8.16 8.54
N VAL A 170 8.91 6.90 8.12
CA VAL A 170 9.51 6.45 6.84
C VAL A 170 8.48 6.20 5.73
N ILE A 171 7.18 6.26 6.03
CA ILE A 171 6.13 6.22 5.00
C ILE A 171 6.34 7.38 4.01
N ASP A 172 6.16 7.09 2.73
CA ASP A 172 6.51 7.95 1.60
C ASP A 172 5.70 9.24 1.53
N PHE A 173 4.38 9.15 1.64
CA PHE A 173 3.46 10.28 1.43
C PHE A 173 2.60 10.57 2.66
N ASN A 174 2.36 11.86 2.92
CA ASN A 174 1.53 12.32 4.04
C ASN A 174 0.12 11.69 4.06
N ILE A 175 -0.52 11.49 2.90
CA ILE A 175 -1.83 10.84 2.81
C ILE A 175 -1.85 9.38 3.29
N ASN A 176 -0.68 8.74 3.41
CA ASN A 176 -0.54 7.34 3.81
C ASN A 176 -0.03 7.19 5.24
N THR A 177 0.22 8.28 5.98
CA THR A 177 0.71 8.23 7.36
C THR A 177 -0.43 8.00 8.36
N LEU A 178 -1.25 6.97 8.10
CA LEU A 178 -2.26 6.46 9.01
C LEU A 178 -1.88 5.05 9.43
N LEU A 179 -2.05 4.76 10.71
CA LEU A 179 -1.84 3.44 11.26
C LEU A 179 -3.03 3.08 12.15
N PHE A 180 -3.56 1.89 11.98
CA PHE A 180 -4.67 1.37 12.77
C PHE A 180 -4.30 0.02 13.40
N SER A 181 -4.29 -0.02 14.72
CA SER A 181 -4.08 -1.22 15.52
C SER A 181 -5.43 -1.78 15.96
N PRO A 182 -5.90 -2.88 15.36
CA PRO A 182 -7.21 -3.44 15.68
C PRO A 182 -7.16 -4.24 17.00
N ARG A 183 -8.32 -4.43 17.64
CA ARG A 183 -8.46 -5.18 18.91
C ARG A 183 -7.98 -6.63 18.85
N GLN A 184 -7.87 -7.19 17.64
CA GLN A 184 -7.34 -8.52 17.42
C GLN A 184 -5.84 -8.61 17.79
N PHE A 185 -5.13 -7.48 17.76
CA PHE A 185 -3.69 -7.40 18.00
C PHE A 185 -3.30 -6.38 19.08
N ALA A 186 -4.25 -5.64 19.65
CA ALA A 186 -4.03 -4.67 20.71
C ALA A 186 -5.08 -4.81 21.83
N PRO A 187 -4.76 -4.45 23.10
CA PRO A 187 -5.73 -4.50 24.20
C PRO A 187 -6.98 -3.66 23.92
N GLU A 188 -6.79 -2.47 23.35
CA GLU A 188 -7.86 -1.59 22.86
C GLU A 188 -7.53 -1.15 21.43
N PRO A 189 -8.53 -1.04 20.55
CA PRO A 189 -8.32 -0.54 19.21
C PRO A 189 -7.88 0.92 19.27
N HIS A 190 -6.87 1.28 18.48
CA HIS A 190 -6.37 2.65 18.40
C HIS A 190 -5.83 2.93 17.01
N ALA A 191 -5.78 4.20 16.64
CA ALA A 191 -5.15 4.64 15.41
C ALA A 191 -4.29 5.88 15.66
N MET A 192 -3.27 6.04 14.83
CA MET A 192 -2.32 7.15 14.86
C MET A 192 -2.19 7.74 13.46
N GLN A 193 -1.89 9.03 13.40
CA GLN A 193 -1.69 9.77 12.16
C GLN A 193 -0.47 10.70 12.26
N ALA A 194 0.25 10.91 11.16
CA ALA A 194 1.37 11.86 11.12
C ALA A 194 1.30 12.76 9.87
N GLY A 195 0.33 13.68 9.85
CA GLY A 195 0.08 14.63 8.76
C GLY A 195 -1.02 14.22 7.78
N ALA A 196 -1.65 13.05 7.97
CA ALA A 196 -2.63 12.51 7.02
C ALA A 196 -3.95 13.30 7.08
N LEU A 197 -4.43 13.64 8.27
CA LEU A 197 -5.69 14.37 8.41
C LEU A 197 -5.56 15.80 7.86
N GLU A 198 -4.43 16.45 8.09
CA GLU A 198 -4.08 17.75 7.53
C GLU A 198 -4.00 17.69 6.00
N ALA A 199 -3.47 16.60 5.44
CA ALA A 199 -3.47 16.35 4.00
C ALA A 199 -4.90 16.22 3.44
N PHE A 200 -5.81 15.60 4.19
CA PHE A 200 -7.21 15.45 3.78
C PHE A 200 -7.94 16.79 3.75
N GLU A 201 -7.73 17.61 4.78
CA GLU A 201 -8.31 18.96 4.87
C GLU A 201 -7.81 19.86 3.75
N ARG A 202 -6.50 19.85 3.48
CA ARG A 202 -5.88 20.66 2.43
C ARG A 202 -6.07 20.10 1.02
N LYS A 203 -6.47 18.83 0.91
CA LYS A 203 -6.54 18.08 -0.34
C LYS A 203 -5.22 18.14 -1.12
N GLU A 204 -4.10 18.00 -0.42
CA GLU A 204 -2.76 18.12 -1.00
C GLU A 204 -1.88 16.93 -0.62
N ILE A 205 -1.24 16.33 -1.62
CA ILE A 205 -0.26 15.25 -1.46
C ILE A 205 1.14 15.87 -1.40
N ASP A 206 1.86 15.57 -0.32
CA ASP A 206 3.27 15.90 -0.14
C ASP A 206 4.06 14.67 0.35
N PHE A 207 5.38 14.74 0.28
CA PHE A 207 6.26 13.76 0.90
C PHE A 207 6.18 13.87 2.42
N ASN A 208 6.22 12.71 3.09
CA ASN A 208 6.35 12.65 4.54
C ASN A 208 7.81 12.51 4.98
N CYS A 209 8.63 11.77 4.23
CA CYS A 209 10.05 11.57 4.52
C CYS A 209 10.94 12.08 3.38
N GLY A 210 12.22 12.33 3.69
CA GLY A 210 13.18 12.93 2.76
C GLY A 210 13.87 11.95 1.82
N VAL A 211 13.44 10.69 1.78
CA VAL A 211 14.03 9.66 0.94
C VAL A 211 12.94 8.82 0.26
N VAL A 212 13.07 8.62 -1.05
CA VAL A 212 12.07 7.91 -1.85
C VAL A 212 12.71 6.68 -2.48
N PRO A 213 12.28 5.46 -2.11
CA PRO A 213 12.66 4.24 -2.81
C PRO A 213 11.87 4.08 -4.11
N LEU A 214 12.50 3.51 -5.14
CA LEU A 214 11.85 3.20 -6.43
C LEU A 214 11.18 4.44 -7.06
N PRO A 215 11.93 5.51 -7.36
CA PRO A 215 11.39 6.82 -7.73
C PRO A 215 10.40 6.77 -8.91
N VAL A 216 10.67 5.97 -9.95
CA VAL A 216 9.80 5.79 -11.12
C VAL A 216 8.43 5.19 -10.73
N ALA A 217 8.43 4.17 -9.86
CA ALA A 217 7.19 3.60 -9.35
C ALA A 217 6.42 4.62 -8.49
N GLN A 218 7.15 5.44 -7.72
CA GLN A 218 6.55 6.45 -6.85
C GLN A 218 5.95 7.63 -7.63
N VAL A 219 6.55 8.06 -8.75
CA VAL A 219 5.90 9.02 -9.68
C VAL A 219 4.56 8.47 -10.18
N SER A 220 4.54 7.18 -10.53
CA SER A 220 3.32 6.53 -11.02
C SER A 220 2.24 6.49 -9.93
N ARG A 221 2.63 6.17 -8.68
CA ARG A 221 1.76 6.20 -7.49
C ARG A 221 1.23 7.59 -7.18
N LEU A 222 2.07 8.62 -7.23
CA LEU A 222 1.69 10.01 -7.00
C LEU A 222 0.61 10.50 -7.97
N ALA A 223 0.82 10.26 -9.27
CA ALA A 223 -0.17 10.63 -10.28
C ALA A 223 -1.49 9.90 -10.04
N TYR A 224 -1.43 8.60 -9.71
CA TYR A 224 -2.61 7.80 -9.40
C TYR A 224 -3.33 8.29 -8.13
N PHE A 225 -2.62 8.56 -7.03
CA PHE A 225 -3.23 9.04 -5.81
C PHE A 225 -3.88 10.41 -5.99
N SER A 226 -3.25 11.32 -6.73
CA SER A 226 -3.84 12.60 -7.08
C SER A 226 -5.14 12.42 -7.87
N ALA A 227 -5.18 11.50 -8.84
CA ALA A 227 -6.39 11.18 -9.61
C ALA A 227 -7.49 10.54 -8.74
N LYS A 228 -7.12 9.54 -7.93
CA LYS A 228 -8.04 8.77 -7.08
C LYS A 228 -8.68 9.64 -6.00
N LEU A 229 -7.88 10.46 -5.34
CA LEU A 229 -8.31 11.26 -4.19
C LEU A 229 -8.83 12.64 -4.60
N GLU A 230 -8.58 13.06 -5.84
CA GLU A 230 -8.85 14.41 -6.36
C GLU A 230 -8.07 15.48 -5.58
N PHE A 231 -6.83 15.16 -5.22
CA PHE A 231 -5.93 16.02 -4.46
C PHE A 231 -4.92 16.69 -5.36
N THR A 232 -4.50 17.91 -5.03
CA THR A 232 -3.38 18.58 -5.68
C THR A 232 -2.05 17.97 -5.24
N LEU A 233 -1.02 18.15 -6.06
CA LEU A 233 0.35 17.80 -5.72
C LEU A 233 1.09 19.05 -5.24
N ALA A 234 1.75 18.94 -4.08
CA ALA A 234 2.61 20.00 -3.56
C ALA A 234 3.73 20.37 -4.57
N PRO A 235 4.25 21.61 -4.55
CA PRO A 235 5.27 22.05 -5.51
C PRO A 235 6.51 21.14 -5.56
N ARG A 236 6.99 20.66 -4.41
CA ARG A 236 8.15 19.76 -4.34
C ARG A 236 7.88 18.39 -4.96
N VAL A 237 6.65 17.90 -4.86
CA VAL A 237 6.23 16.64 -5.49
C VAL A 237 6.23 16.78 -7.01
N ARG A 238 5.71 17.90 -7.53
CA ARG A 238 5.76 18.20 -8.98
C ARG A 238 7.21 18.32 -9.47
N GLN A 239 8.06 18.99 -8.72
CA GLN A 239 9.49 19.09 -9.03
C GLN A 239 10.14 17.70 -9.08
N PHE A 240 9.87 16.84 -8.10
CA PHE A 240 10.35 15.47 -8.09
C PHE A 240 9.87 14.70 -9.33
N MET A 241 8.57 14.75 -9.64
CA MET A 241 8.02 14.06 -10.82
C MET A 241 8.68 14.53 -12.12
N ARG A 242 8.94 15.83 -12.28
CA ARG A 242 9.69 16.38 -13.42
C ARG A 242 11.08 15.79 -13.50
N GLN A 243 11.84 15.82 -12.40
CA GLN A 243 13.21 15.30 -12.33
C GLN A 243 13.30 13.82 -12.72
N GLN A 244 12.36 13.01 -12.24
CA GLN A 244 12.29 11.58 -12.56
C GLN A 244 11.78 11.28 -13.98
N CYS A 245 11.24 12.27 -14.69
CA CYS A 245 10.74 12.13 -16.06
C CYS A 245 11.53 12.95 -17.09
N VAL A 246 12.70 13.50 -16.73
CA VAL A 246 13.57 14.25 -17.67
C VAL A 246 14.00 13.36 -18.82
N GLU A 247 14.41 12.13 -18.53
CA GLU A 247 14.77 11.16 -19.56
C GLU A 247 13.53 10.52 -20.16
N ARG A 248 13.47 10.47 -21.50
CA ARG A 248 12.33 9.86 -22.23
C ARG A 248 12.12 8.39 -21.87
N SER A 249 13.20 7.66 -21.60
CA SER A 249 13.17 6.26 -21.14
C SER A 249 12.43 6.12 -19.81
N LEU A 250 12.78 6.94 -18.81
CA LEU A 250 12.15 6.91 -17.49
C LEU A 250 10.68 7.33 -17.56
N ARG A 251 10.34 8.36 -18.34
CA ARG A 251 8.94 8.74 -18.58
C ARG A 251 8.14 7.60 -19.22
N ALA A 252 8.71 6.93 -20.23
CA ALA A 252 8.05 5.80 -20.87
C ALA A 252 7.81 4.64 -19.88
N GLU A 253 8.71 4.43 -18.92
CA GLU A 253 8.55 3.46 -17.84
C GLU A 253 7.42 3.85 -16.87
N VAL A 254 7.33 5.12 -16.47
CA VAL A 254 6.19 5.64 -15.67
C VAL A 254 4.87 5.38 -16.41
N GLU A 255 4.79 5.75 -17.69
CA GLU A 255 3.59 5.53 -18.50
C GLU A 255 3.24 4.04 -18.65
N ALA A 256 4.24 3.17 -18.80
CA ALA A 256 4.04 1.72 -18.85
C ALA A 256 3.46 1.20 -17.52
N ASN A 257 4.00 1.63 -16.38
CA ASN A 257 3.50 1.29 -15.06
C ASN A 257 2.04 1.72 -14.89
N LEU A 258 1.71 2.95 -15.30
CA LEU A 258 0.32 3.45 -15.26
C LEU A 258 -0.62 2.60 -16.12
N ARG A 259 -0.23 2.24 -17.34
CA ARG A 259 -1.08 1.39 -18.21
C ARG A 259 -1.28 0.00 -17.63
N GLN A 260 -0.23 -0.57 -17.04
CA GLN A 260 -0.26 -1.92 -16.52
C GLN A 260 -1.10 -2.01 -15.24
N TYR A 261 -0.91 -1.05 -14.34
CA TYR A 261 -1.38 -1.23 -12.97
C TYR A 261 -2.43 -0.21 -12.49
N CYS A 262 -2.56 0.96 -13.12
CA CYS A 262 -3.62 1.90 -12.75
C CYS A 262 -5.00 1.30 -13.10
N PRO A 263 -5.98 1.32 -12.17
CA PRO A 263 -7.34 0.88 -12.45
C PRO A 263 -7.93 1.67 -13.62
N VAL A 264 -8.65 0.97 -14.50
CA VAL A 264 -9.14 1.52 -15.78
C VAL A 264 -9.88 2.84 -15.61
N GLN A 265 -10.69 2.96 -14.55
CA GLN A 265 -11.49 4.16 -14.28
C GLN A 265 -10.65 5.41 -13.96
N TYR A 266 -9.38 5.27 -13.59
CA TYR A 266 -8.51 6.40 -13.23
C TYR A 266 -7.42 6.69 -14.27
N ARG A 267 -7.27 5.87 -15.33
CA ARG A 267 -6.14 5.95 -16.26
C ARG A 267 -6.02 7.30 -16.95
N ASP A 268 -7.11 7.80 -17.53
CA ASP A 268 -7.09 9.05 -18.29
C ASP A 268 -6.77 10.24 -17.39
N ALA A 269 -7.40 10.29 -16.20
CA ALA A 269 -7.13 11.32 -15.20
C ALA A 269 -5.67 11.27 -14.69
N THR A 270 -5.15 10.06 -14.46
CA THR A 270 -3.77 9.85 -14.00
C THR A 270 -2.75 10.27 -15.05
N LEU A 271 -2.94 9.92 -16.32
CA LEU A 271 -2.08 10.35 -17.42
C LEU A 271 -2.13 11.87 -17.62
N LYS A 272 -3.31 12.47 -17.47
CA LYS A 272 -3.44 13.94 -17.50
C LYS A 272 -2.63 14.60 -16.39
N ILE A 273 -2.74 14.11 -15.15
CA ILE A 273 -1.98 14.63 -14.00
C ILE A 273 -0.47 14.48 -14.22
N LEU A 274 -0.02 13.33 -14.73
CA LEU A 274 1.39 13.13 -15.07
C LEU A 274 1.88 14.17 -16.08
N ASN A 275 1.16 14.34 -17.19
CA ASN A 275 1.53 15.31 -18.22
C ASN A 275 1.50 16.75 -17.68
N GLU A 276 0.51 17.12 -16.88
CA GLU A 276 0.46 18.45 -16.26
C GLU A 276 1.60 18.69 -15.26
N ALA A 277 2.00 17.68 -14.49
CA ALA A 277 3.11 17.79 -13.55
C ALA A 277 4.45 17.88 -14.29
N VAL A 278 4.64 17.11 -15.36
CA VAL A 278 5.92 17.00 -16.07
C VAL A 278 6.11 18.09 -17.14
N ASP A 279 5.07 18.43 -17.90
CA ASP A 279 5.17 19.27 -19.11
C ASP A 279 4.91 20.76 -18.84
N ARG A 280 4.26 21.12 -17.73
CA ARG A 280 4.14 22.54 -17.35
C ARG A 280 5.50 23.04 -16.87
N HIS A 281 6.19 23.79 -17.73
CA HIS A 281 7.19 24.75 -17.30
C HIS A 281 6.47 25.83 -16.52
N ASP A 282 6.39 25.69 -15.20
CA ASP A 282 6.02 26.83 -14.38
C ASP A 282 7.12 27.87 -14.57
N GLN A 283 6.75 28.95 -15.24
CA GLN A 283 7.49 30.20 -15.30
C GLN A 283 7.69 30.64 -13.85
N ILE A 284 8.90 30.42 -13.32
CA ILE A 284 9.37 31.08 -12.10
C ILE A 284 9.86 32.46 -12.51
#